data_AF-A0A444PVW1-F1
#
_entry.id   AF-A0A444PVW1-F1
#
_cell.length_a   1.000
_cell.length_b   1.000
_cell.length_c   1.000
_cell.angle_alpha   90.00
_cell.angle_beta   90.00
_cell.angle_gamma   90.00
#
_symmetry.space_group_name_H-M   'P 1'
#
loop_
_entity.id
_entity.type
_entity.pdbx_description
1 polymer ?
#
loop_
_entity_poly.entity_id
_entity_poly.type
_entity_poly.pdbx_seq_one_letter_code
_entity_poly.pdbx_strand_id
1 'polypeptide(L)'
;MDRERAVPRLRALRRPRHRRAARGLPGRAARVKPTRVTNRVRALRFEHDEMTQAQLAEHLGVTRQTVIAIEQGRYSPSLEMAFQIAKVFGVPLDDVFAYPEDER
;
A
#
# COMPACT_ATOMS: atom_id res chain seq x y z
N MET A 1 -29.79 -30.66 38.73
CA MET A 1 -30.39 -30.87 37.40
C MET A 1 -30.17 -29.61 36.60
N ASP A 2 -28.97 -29.53 36.06
CA ASP A 2 -28.38 -28.40 35.35
C ASP A 2 -29.14 -28.07 34.06
N ARG A 3 -29.47 -26.79 33.88
CA ARG A 3 -29.90 -26.25 32.59
C ARG A 3 -28.73 -25.47 31.99
N GLU A 4 -27.88 -26.20 31.27
CA GLU A 4 -26.88 -25.64 30.37
C GLU A 4 -27.55 -24.68 29.37
N ARG A 5 -27.18 -23.41 29.42
CA ARG A 5 -27.46 -22.44 28.36
C ARG A 5 -26.48 -22.69 27.22
N ALA A 6 -26.97 -23.28 26.13
CA ALA A 6 -26.21 -23.45 24.90
C ALA A 6 -25.90 -22.06 24.28
N VAL A 7 -24.61 -21.75 24.13
CA VAL A 7 -24.11 -20.57 23.43
C VAL A 7 -23.98 -20.91 21.93
N PRO A 8 -24.53 -20.11 21.00
CA PRO A 8 -24.38 -20.40 19.57
C PRO A 8 -22.94 -20.10 19.11
N ARG A 9 -22.30 -21.10 18.51
CA ARG A 9 -20.95 -21.01 17.95
C ARG A 9 -20.89 -19.98 16.82
N LEU A 10 -20.07 -18.94 16.97
CA LEU A 10 -19.78 -18.01 15.87
C LEU A 10 -19.15 -18.76 14.70
N ARG A 11 -19.82 -18.68 13.55
CA ARG A 11 -19.38 -19.20 12.25
C ARG A 11 -18.14 -18.43 11.81
N ALA A 12 -16.97 -19.06 11.90
CA ALA A 12 -15.72 -18.50 11.40
C ALA A 12 -15.87 -18.15 9.91
N LEU A 13 -15.76 -16.86 9.58
CA LEU A 13 -15.64 -16.39 8.21
C LEU A 13 -14.35 -16.95 7.62
N ARG A 14 -14.48 -18.02 6.82
CA ARG A 14 -13.41 -18.52 5.96
C ARG A 14 -13.04 -17.43 4.98
N ARG A 15 -11.94 -16.71 5.24
CA ARG A 15 -11.30 -15.85 4.24
C ARG A 15 -10.90 -16.72 3.04
N PRO A 16 -11.23 -16.33 1.79
CA PRO A 16 -10.84 -17.10 0.62
C PRO A 16 -9.30 -17.14 0.53
N ARG A 17 -8.77 -18.35 0.28
CA ARG A 17 -7.35 -18.55 -0.03
C ARG A 17 -7.10 -17.94 -1.41
N HIS A 18 -6.52 -16.73 -1.45
CA HIS A 18 -6.04 -16.14 -2.68
C HIS A 18 -4.93 -17.01 -3.25
N ARG A 19 -5.25 -17.70 -4.35
CA ARG A 19 -4.31 -18.46 -5.17
C ARG A 19 -3.36 -17.45 -5.82
N ARG A 20 -2.15 -17.31 -5.26
CA ARG A 20 -1.07 -16.47 -5.82
C ARG A 20 -0.79 -16.90 -7.27
N ALA A 21 -1.18 -16.07 -8.22
CA ALA A 21 -0.58 -16.11 -9.55
C ALA A 21 0.86 -15.56 -9.42
N ALA A 22 1.84 -16.42 -9.63
CA ALA A 22 3.23 -16.02 -9.78
C ALA A 22 3.37 -15.26 -11.12
N ARG A 23 3.17 -13.94 -11.09
CA ARG A 23 3.66 -13.06 -12.15
C ARG A 23 5.09 -12.65 -11.79
N GLY A 24 6.00 -12.91 -12.73
CA GLY A 24 7.43 -12.69 -12.58
C GLY A 24 7.75 -11.31 -12.00
N LEU A 25 8.70 -11.30 -11.09
CA LEU A 25 9.32 -10.07 -10.62
C LEU A 25 9.90 -9.36 -11.85
N PRO A 26 9.55 -8.08 -12.11
CA PRO A 26 10.20 -7.34 -13.19
C PRO A 26 11.70 -7.28 -12.91
N GLY A 27 12.47 -7.36 -14.00
CA GLY A 27 13.91 -7.59 -14.00
C GLY A 27 14.70 -6.71 -13.04
N ARG A 28 15.76 -7.31 -12.48
CA ARG A 28 16.94 -6.71 -11.84
C ARG A 28 16.74 -5.23 -11.49
N ALA A 29 16.30 -4.96 -10.26
CA ALA A 29 16.09 -3.62 -9.74
C ALA A 29 17.27 -2.71 -10.12
N ALA A 30 17.05 -1.86 -11.13
CA ALA A 30 17.97 -0.80 -11.46
C ALA A 30 18.23 -0.04 -10.17
N ARG A 31 19.51 0.15 -9.81
CA ARG A 31 19.93 0.79 -8.56
C ARG A 31 19.18 2.10 -8.43
N VAL A 32 18.14 2.10 -7.59
CA VAL A 32 17.20 3.21 -7.51
C VAL A 32 17.97 4.39 -6.95
N LYS A 33 18.09 5.46 -7.74
CA LYS A 33 18.73 6.69 -7.27
C LYS A 33 17.91 7.22 -6.08
N PRO A 34 18.53 7.61 -4.96
CA PRO A 34 17.81 8.23 -3.87
C PRO A 34 17.05 9.45 -4.39
N THR A 35 15.76 9.52 -4.09
CA THR A 35 14.89 10.61 -4.54
C THR A 35 14.84 11.69 -3.48
N ARG A 36 14.71 12.95 -3.91
CA ARG A 36 14.40 14.07 -3.02
C ARG A 36 12.90 14.14 -2.72
N VAL A 37 12.05 13.50 -3.53
CA VAL A 37 10.60 13.50 -3.37
C VAL A 37 10.21 12.87 -2.02
N THR A 38 9.50 13.63 -1.18
CA THR A 38 8.89 13.14 0.05
C THR A 38 7.47 12.66 -0.23
N ASN A 39 6.89 11.86 0.67
CA ASN A 39 5.55 11.33 0.47
C ASN A 39 4.78 11.10 1.78
N ARG A 40 3.45 11.12 1.68
CA ARG A 40 2.51 10.85 2.77
C ARG A 40 1.80 9.50 2.65
N VAL A 41 2.28 8.60 1.78
CA VAL A 41 1.61 7.32 1.46
C VAL A 41 1.29 6.49 2.69
N ARG A 42 2.22 6.43 3.66
CA ARG A 42 1.98 5.69 4.91
C ARG A 42 0.82 6.28 5.71
N ALA A 43 0.77 7.61 5.85
CA ALA A 43 -0.30 8.28 6.58
C ALA A 43 -1.64 8.09 5.87
N LEU A 44 -1.69 8.33 4.56
CA LEU A 44 -2.88 8.15 3.73
C LEU A 44 -3.44 6.73 3.79
N ARG A 45 -2.58 5.69 3.84
CA ARG A 45 -3.05 4.32 4.07
C ARG A 45 -3.74 4.12 5.41
N PHE A 46 -3.24 4.73 6.49
CA PHE A 46 -3.87 4.59 7.81
C PHE A 46 -5.20 5.35 7.87
N GLU A 47 -5.24 6.55 7.28
CA GLU A 47 -6.45 7.35 7.12
C GLU A 47 -7.50 6.63 6.26
N HIS A 48 -7.05 5.82 5.29
CA HIS A 48 -7.90 5.00 4.43
C HIS A 48 -8.13 3.59 5.01
N ASP A 49 -8.85 3.51 6.14
CA ASP A 49 -9.30 2.26 6.78
C ASP A 49 -8.16 1.30 7.20
N GLU A 50 -7.06 1.83 7.72
CA GLU A 50 -5.88 1.04 8.11
C GLU A 50 -5.35 0.13 6.98
N MET A 51 -5.47 0.58 5.72
CA MET A 51 -5.07 -0.17 4.54
C MET A 51 -3.64 -0.69 4.69
N THR A 52 -3.45 -2.00 4.53
CA THR A 52 -2.12 -2.61 4.59
C THR A 52 -1.31 -2.30 3.34
N GLN A 53 0.03 -2.38 3.45
CA GLN A 53 0.92 -2.25 2.29
C GLN A 53 0.64 -3.29 1.19
N ALA A 54 0.14 -4.48 1.58
CA ALA A 54 -0.20 -5.52 0.62
C ALA A 54 -1.46 -5.17 -0.18
N GLN A 55 -2.46 -4.58 0.46
CA GLN A 55 -3.66 -4.09 -0.22
C GLN A 55 -3.33 -2.95 -1.19
N LEU A 56 -2.55 -1.96 -0.75
CA LEU A 56 -2.10 -0.90 -1.67
C LEU A 56 -1.31 -1.47 -2.85
N ALA A 57 -0.43 -2.44 -2.61
CA ALA A 57 0.32 -3.08 -3.69
C ALA A 57 -0.59 -3.80 -4.70
N GLU A 58 -1.67 -4.43 -4.22
CA GLU A 58 -2.69 -5.06 -5.07
C GLU A 58 -3.44 -4.03 -5.92
N HIS A 59 -3.86 -2.90 -5.34
CA HIS A 59 -4.49 -1.80 -6.07
C HIS A 59 -3.60 -1.22 -7.17
N LEU A 60 -2.29 -1.15 -6.91
CA LEU A 60 -1.30 -0.59 -7.85
C LEU A 60 -0.72 -1.62 -8.82
N GLY A 61 -1.03 -2.92 -8.67
CA GLY A 61 -0.43 -3.97 -9.48
C GLY A 61 1.09 -4.14 -9.31
N VAL A 62 1.63 -3.79 -8.14
CA VAL A 62 3.06 -3.87 -7.82
C VAL A 62 3.33 -4.85 -6.67
N THR A 63 4.61 -5.02 -6.32
CA THR A 63 4.97 -5.82 -5.15
C THR A 63 4.81 -5.01 -3.86
N ARG A 64 4.56 -5.70 -2.74
CA ARG A 64 4.61 -5.08 -1.40
C ARG A 64 5.95 -4.37 -1.14
N GLN A 65 7.05 -4.90 -1.67
CA GLN A 65 8.38 -4.31 -1.51
C GLN A 65 8.49 -2.94 -2.21
N THR A 66 7.80 -2.75 -3.33
CA THR A 66 7.68 -1.47 -4.02
C THR A 66 7.01 -0.44 -3.12
N VAL A 67 5.88 -0.79 -2.50
CA VAL A 67 5.16 0.09 -1.55
C VAL A 67 6.04 0.44 -0.35
N ILE A 68 6.76 -0.54 0.22
CA ILE A 68 7.72 -0.28 1.31
C ILE A 68 8.81 0.72 0.88
N ALA A 69 9.36 0.55 -0.33
CA ALA A 69 10.40 1.44 -0.83
C ALA A 69 9.87 2.87 -1.07
N ILE A 70 8.64 3.02 -1.53
CA ILE A 70 7.94 4.31 -1.66
C ILE A 70 7.80 4.96 -0.29
N GLU A 71 7.19 4.28 0.69
CA GLU A 71 6.94 4.84 2.03
C GLU A 71 8.21 5.27 2.75
N GLN A 72 9.33 4.61 2.46
CA GLN A 72 10.63 4.93 3.05
C GLN A 72 11.41 5.98 2.25
N GLY A 73 10.86 6.55 1.17
CA GLY A 73 11.54 7.50 0.30
C GLY A 73 12.74 6.92 -0.44
N ARG A 74 12.87 5.59 -0.48
CA ARG A 74 13.99 4.88 -1.15
C ARG A 74 13.73 4.67 -2.64
N TYR A 75 12.53 5.01 -3.11
CA TYR A 75 12.11 4.89 -4.49
C TYR A 75 11.21 6.06 -4.89
N SER A 76 11.61 6.77 -5.94
CA SER A 76 10.74 7.69 -6.64
C SER A 76 9.80 6.87 -7.53
N PRO A 77 8.47 6.90 -7.30
CA PRO A 77 7.55 6.33 -8.26
C PRO A 77 7.66 7.02 -9.62
N SER A 78 7.32 6.31 -10.70
CA SER A 78 7.05 6.97 -11.97
C SER A 78 5.89 7.95 -11.81
N LEU A 79 5.79 8.94 -12.71
CA LEU A 79 4.69 9.90 -12.68
C LEU A 79 3.32 9.19 -12.74
N GLU A 80 3.20 8.17 -13.58
CA GLU A 80 1.98 7.35 -13.69
C GLU A 80 1.62 6.67 -12.36
N MET A 81 2.61 6.05 -11.69
CA MET A 81 2.38 5.42 -10.39
C MET A 81 2.02 6.43 -9.31
N ALA A 82 2.60 7.64 -9.35
CA ALA A 82 2.26 8.71 -8.42
C ALA A 82 0.78 9.12 -8.57
N PHE A 83 0.29 9.28 -9.81
CA PHE A 83 -1.13 9.54 -10.07
C PHE A 83 -2.05 8.37 -9.67
N GLN A 84 -1.62 7.13 -9.88
CA GLN A 84 -2.39 5.96 -9.44
C GLN A 84 -2.55 5.95 -7.91
N ILE A 85 -1.48 6.25 -7.17
CA ILE A 85 -1.52 6.34 -5.70
C ILE A 85 -2.50 7.43 -5.25
N ALA A 86 -2.42 8.63 -5.86
CA ALA A 86 -3.35 9.73 -5.57
C ALA A 86 -4.82 9.32 -5.81
N LYS A 87 -5.08 8.60 -6.91
CA LYS A 87 -6.42 8.07 -7.22
C LYS A 87 -6.90 7.02 -6.23
N VAL A 88 -6.02 6.14 -5.72
CA VAL A 88 -6.39 5.14 -4.70
C VAL A 88 -6.88 5.83 -3.43
N PHE A 89 -6.26 6.94 -3.04
CA PHE A 89 -6.64 7.69 -1.84
C PHE A 89 -7.68 8.78 -2.08
N GLY A 90 -8.02 9.09 -3.33
CA GLY A 90 -8.98 10.13 -3.69
C GLY A 90 -8.53 11.55 -3.37
N VAL A 91 -7.22 11.81 -3.36
CA VAL A 91 -6.63 13.12 -3.05
C VAL A 91 -5.82 13.69 -4.22
N PRO A 92 -5.60 15.01 -4.29
CA PRO A 92 -4.64 15.64 -5.19
C PRO A 92 -3.23 15.04 -5.10
N LEU A 93 -2.46 15.11 -6.21
CA LEU A 93 -1.09 14.60 -6.25
C LEU A 93 -0.18 15.27 -5.20
N ASP A 94 -0.35 16.57 -5.02
CA ASP A 94 0.45 17.40 -4.10
C ASP A 94 0.16 17.08 -2.63
N ASP A 95 -0.98 16.45 -2.32
CA ASP A 95 -1.28 15.94 -0.98
C ASP A 95 -0.55 14.61 -0.70
N VAL A 96 -0.14 13.90 -1.76
CA VAL A 96 0.58 12.62 -1.64
C VAL A 96 2.09 12.82 -1.65
N PHE A 97 2.60 13.66 -2.55
CA PHE A 97 4.02 13.83 -2.81
C PHE A 97 4.40 15.31 -2.78
N ALA A 98 5.58 15.60 -2.22
CA ALA A 98 6.16 16.93 -2.27
C ALA A 98 7.62 16.84 -2.70
N TYR A 99 8.12 17.90 -3.34
CA TYR A 99 9.55 18.10 -3.51
C TYR A 99 10.00 19.05 -2.40
N PRO A 100 11.07 18.74 -1.65
CA PRO A 100 11.64 19.71 -0.72
C PRO A 100 12.02 20.94 -1.55
N GLU A 101 11.38 22.07 -1.27
CA GLU A 101 11.76 23.33 -1.91
C GLU A 101 13.25 23.56 -1.64
N ASP A 102 13.99 24.01 -2.65
CA ASP A 102 15.29 24.61 -2.39
C ASP A 102 15.01 25.78 -1.43
N GLU A 103 15.42 25.66 -0.17
CA GLU A 103 15.40 26.76 0.81
C GLU A 103 15.99 27.99 0.10
N ARG A 104 15.13 28.91 -0.31
CA ARG A 104 15.52 30.21 -0.86
C ARG A 104 15.78 31.18 0.27
#